data_AF-A0A0D0R4F2-F1
#
_entry.id   AF-A0A0D0R4F2-F1
#
_cell.length_a   1.000
_cell.length_b   1.000
_cell.length_c   1.000
_cell.angle_alpha   90.00
_cell.angle_beta   90.00
_cell.angle_gamma   90.00
#
_symmetry.space_group_name_H-M   'P 1'
#
loop_
_entity.id
_entity.type
_entity.pdbx_description
1 polymer ?
#
loop_
_entity_poly.entity_id
_entity_poly.type
_entity_poly.pdbx_seq_one_letter_code
_entity_poly.pdbx_strand_id
1 'polypeptide(L)'
;MTSGVFALSRNPIYLGNTLLLLGLALALHWPWLLVTALVAAVSVNQLAIKREERHLAARFGPVFAEYSQRVPRWFGFPRLR
;
A
#
# COMPACT_ATOMS: atom_id res chain seq x y z
N MET A 1 -6.93 13.40 1.84
CA MET A 1 -7.54 12.85 3.08
C MET A 1 -6.51 11.98 3.76
N THR A 2 -6.25 12.16 5.05
CA THR A 2 -5.18 11.48 5.82
C THR A 2 -5.71 10.68 7.02
N SER A 3 -7.03 10.54 7.15
CA SER A 3 -7.72 9.88 8.26
C SER A 3 -8.21 8.48 7.90
N GLY A 4 -8.53 7.68 8.92
CA GLY A 4 -9.07 6.32 8.77
C GLY A 4 -8.07 5.35 8.13
N VAL A 5 -8.50 4.62 7.10
CA VAL A 5 -7.65 3.64 6.40
C VAL A 5 -6.40 4.25 5.75
N PHE A 6 -6.46 5.53 5.37
CA PHE A 6 -5.32 6.27 4.84
C PHE A 6 -4.30 6.68 5.93
N ALA A 7 -4.63 6.55 7.21
CA ALA A 7 -3.65 6.72 8.30
C ALA A 7 -2.81 5.45 8.53
N LEU A 8 -3.33 4.28 8.14
CA LEU A 8 -2.66 2.98 8.30
C LEU A 8 -1.74 2.65 7.12
N SER A 9 -2.14 3.07 5.93
CA SER A 9 -1.40 2.85 4.69
C SER A 9 -1.66 3.99 3.74
N ARG A 10 -0.63 4.42 3.01
CA ARG A 10 -0.83 5.36 1.89
C ARG A 10 -1.60 4.73 0.72
N ASN A 11 -1.67 3.40 0.68
CA ASN A 11 -2.17 2.60 -0.43
C ASN A 11 -3.16 1.53 0.05
N PRO A 12 -4.25 1.91 0.75
CA PRO A 12 -5.12 0.97 1.44
C PRO A 12 -5.84 0.00 0.49
N ILE A 13 -6.14 0.41 -0.74
CA ILE A 13 -6.75 -0.46 -1.77
C ILE A 13 -5.80 -1.59 -2.15
N TYR A 14 -4.53 -1.26 -2.43
CA TYR A 14 -3.53 -2.25 -2.81
C TYR A 14 -3.18 -3.20 -1.66
N LEU A 15 -3.16 -2.69 -0.43
CA LEU A 15 -3.05 -3.50 0.77
C LEU A 15 -4.25 -4.47 0.89
N GLY A 16 -5.48 -3.97 0.74
CA GLY A 16 -6.70 -4.78 0.79
C GLY A 16 -6.71 -5.89 -0.25
N ASN A 17 -6.32 -5.59 -1.50
CA ASN A 17 -6.22 -6.58 -2.57
C ASN A 17 -5.18 -7.66 -2.26
N THR A 18 -4.05 -7.28 -1.66
CA THR A 18 -3.00 -8.24 -1.26
C THR A 18 -3.51 -9.14 -0.13
N LEU A 19 -4.18 -8.56 0.89
CA LEU A 19 -4.78 -9.32 1.99
C LEU A 19 -5.90 -10.25 1.51
N LEU A 20 -6.70 -9.83 0.52
CA LEU A 20 -7.73 -10.66 -0.09
C LEU A 20 -7.12 -11.88 -0.78
N LEU A 21 -6.05 -11.69 -1.57
CA LEU A 21 -5.34 -12.80 -2.21
C LEU A 21 -4.73 -13.76 -1.19
N LEU A 22 -4.17 -13.23 -0.09
CA LEU A 22 -3.67 -14.05 1.02
C LEU A 22 -4.80 -14.85 1.69
N GLY A 23 -5.93 -14.22 1.97
CA GLY A 23 -7.10 -14.90 2.54
C GLY A 23 -7.67 -15.99 1.63
N LEU A 24 -7.72 -15.74 0.33
CA LEU A 24 -8.13 -16.74 -0.68
C LEU A 24 -7.13 -17.89 -0.77
N ALA A 25 -5.83 -17.62 -0.72
CA ALA A 25 -4.81 -18.66 -0.71
C ALA A 25 -4.99 -19.64 0.46
N LEU A 26 -5.31 -19.10 1.64
CA LEU A 26 -5.58 -19.90 2.84
C LEU A 26 -6.92 -20.64 2.74
N ALA A 27 -7.99 -19.96 2.33
CA ALA A 27 -9.33 -20.58 2.22
C ALA A 27 -9.36 -21.73 1.19
N LEU A 28 -8.67 -21.56 0.06
CA LEU A 28 -8.63 -22.54 -1.03
C LEU A 28 -7.49 -23.55 -0.92
N HIS A 29 -6.63 -23.45 0.11
CA HIS A 29 -5.41 -24.24 0.27
C HIS A 29 -4.53 -24.24 -0.98
N TRP A 30 -4.47 -23.09 -1.67
CA TRP A 30 -3.80 -22.96 -2.96
C TRP A 30 -2.56 -22.06 -2.85
N PRO A 31 -1.36 -22.63 -2.63
CA PRO A 31 -0.15 -21.84 -2.34
C PRO A 31 0.30 -20.95 -3.51
N TRP A 32 -0.10 -21.26 -4.74
CA TRP A 32 0.17 -20.41 -5.90
C TRP A 32 -0.45 -19.01 -5.79
N LEU A 33 -1.57 -18.87 -5.07
CA LEU A 33 -2.14 -17.55 -4.79
C LEU A 33 -1.24 -16.70 -3.89
N LEU A 34 -0.41 -17.30 -3.04
CA LEU A 34 0.61 -16.57 -2.26
C LEU A 34 1.68 -15.99 -3.18
N VAL A 35 2.15 -16.78 -4.14
CA VAL A 35 3.13 -16.34 -5.15
C VAL A 35 2.53 -15.22 -5.99
N THR A 36 1.29 -15.38 -6.45
CA THR A 36 0.56 -14.34 -7.18
C THR A 36 0.38 -13.07 -6.35
N ALA A 37 0.03 -13.19 -5.07
CA ALA A 37 -0.08 -12.05 -4.17
C ALA A 37 1.25 -11.29 -4.04
N LEU A 38 2.36 -12.01 -3.89
CA LEU A 38 3.69 -11.41 -3.80
C LEU A 38 4.09 -10.71 -5.11
N VAL A 39 3.91 -11.38 -6.25
CA VAL A 39 4.20 -10.82 -7.58
C VAL A 39 3.34 -9.59 -7.84
N ALA A 40 2.04 -9.65 -7.52
CA ALA A 40 1.11 -8.54 -7.66
C ALA A 40 1.53 -7.35 -6.78
N ALA A 41 1.87 -7.60 -5.51
CA ALA A 41 2.31 -6.54 -4.59
C ALA A 41 3.57 -5.83 -5.10
N VAL A 42 4.58 -6.59 -5.54
CA VAL A 42 5.82 -6.02 -6.12
C VAL A 42 5.53 -5.25 -7.41
N SER A 43 4.69 -5.80 -8.29
CA SER A 43 4.33 -5.19 -9.57
C SER A 43 3.59 -3.87 -9.36
N VAL A 44 2.57 -3.86 -8.50
CA VAL A 44 1.81 -2.66 -8.12
C VAL A 44 2.72 -1.61 -7.48
N ASN A 45 3.65 -2.03 -6.60
CA ASN A 45 4.60 -1.10 -5.97
C ASN A 45 5.41 -0.33 -7.03
N GLN A 46 5.90 -1.04 -8.04
CA GLN A 46 6.80 -0.49 -9.05
C GLN A 46 6.04 0.28 -10.13
N LEU A 47 4.93 -0.26 -10.60
CA LEU A 47 4.22 0.24 -11.79
C LEU A 47 3.16 1.29 -11.45
N ALA A 48 2.52 1.19 -10.29
CA ALA A 48 1.43 2.08 -9.87
C ALA A 48 1.87 3.02 -8.73
N ILE A 49 2.18 2.46 -7.55
CA ILE A 49 2.40 3.25 -6.33
C ILE A 49 3.51 4.29 -6.52
N LYS A 50 4.67 3.90 -7.05
CA LYS A 50 5.76 4.86 -7.28
C LYS A 50 5.41 5.99 -8.24
N ARG A 51 4.58 5.73 -9.25
CA ARG A 51 4.15 6.76 -10.20
C ARG A 51 3.14 7.70 -9.55
N GLU A 52 2.19 7.13 -8.81
CA GLU A 52 1.18 7.87 -8.07
C GLU A 52 1.81 8.76 -6.99
N GLU A 53 2.76 8.24 -6.21
CA GLU A 53 3.49 9.02 -5.21
C GLU A 53 4.30 10.16 -5.84
N ARG A 54 4.89 9.97 -7.03
CA ARG A 54 5.57 11.08 -7.74
C ARG A 54 4.59 12.15 -8.19
N HIS A 55 3.43 11.76 -8.71
CA HIS A 55 2.39 12.69 -9.11
C HIS A 55 1.84 13.47 -7.90
N LEU A 56 1.61 12.79 -6.77
CA LEU A 56 1.19 13.40 -5.52
C LEU A 56 2.26 14.33 -4.94
N ALA A 57 3.53 13.94 -4.98
CA ALA A 57 4.64 14.79 -4.58
C ALA A 57 4.74 16.06 -5.44
N ALA A 58 4.55 15.95 -6.76
CA ALA A 58 4.54 17.11 -7.64
C ALA A 58 3.34 18.03 -7.38
N ARG A 59 2.17 17.47 -7.06
CA ARG A 59 0.92 18.24 -6.88
C ARG A 59 0.80 18.89 -5.50
N PHE A 60 1.23 18.21 -4.45
CA PHE A 60 1.02 18.62 -3.05
C PHE A 60 2.33 18.98 -2.32
N GLY A 61 3.49 18.71 -2.91
CA GLY A 61 4.80 19.15 -2.45
C GLY A 61 5.05 18.84 -0.96
N PRO A 62 5.28 19.87 -0.11
CA PRO A 62 5.61 19.69 1.31
C PRO A 62 4.56 18.92 2.11
N VAL A 63 3.27 19.10 1.80
CA VAL A 63 2.17 18.45 2.51
C VAL A 63 2.22 16.94 2.31
N PHE A 64 2.52 16.50 1.08
CA PHE A 64 2.70 15.08 0.80
C PHE A 64 3.99 14.53 1.42
N ALA A 65 5.07 15.33 1.45
CA ALA A 65 6.31 14.92 2.10
C ALA A 65 6.10 14.63 3.59
N GLU A 66 5.42 15.52 4.32
CA GLU A 66 5.09 15.34 5.74
C GLU A 66 4.19 14.11 5.97
N TYR A 67 3.14 13.97 5.15
CA TYR A 67 2.27 12.78 5.18
C TYR A 67 3.04 11.48 4.92
N SER A 68 3.95 11.48 3.94
CA SER A 68 4.75 10.31 3.57
C SER A 68 5.79 9.91 4.62
N GLN A 69 6.16 10.81 5.52
CA GLN A 69 7.02 10.49 6.66
C GLN A 69 6.24 9.85 7.80
N ARG A 70 4.96 10.23 7.96
CA ARG A 70 4.10 9.74 9.06
C ARG A 70 3.45 8.40 8.75
N VAL A 71 2.96 8.22 7.52
CA VAL A 71 2.18 7.04 7.11
C VAL A 71 3.03 6.15 6.21
N PRO A 72 3.18 4.84 6.51
CA PRO A 72 3.97 3.92 5.69
C PRO A 72 3.30 3.60 4.36
N ARG A 73 4.09 3.12 3.39
CA ARG A 73 3.61 2.84 2.02
C ARG A 73 2.63 1.67 1.94
N TRP A 74 2.85 0.61 2.72
CA TRP A 74 2.10 -0.66 2.63
C TRP A 74 1.37 -0.96 3.93
N PHE A 75 2.09 -1.22 5.02
CA PHE A 75 1.54 -1.49 6.34
C PHE A 75 2.54 -1.03 7.40
N GLY A 76 2.05 -0.44 8.48
CA GLY A 76 2.86 -0.12 9.66
C GLY A 76 2.17 0.88 10.57
N PHE A 77 2.62 0.92 11.82
CA PHE A 77 2.14 1.91 12.78
C PHE A 77 2.66 3.30 12.38
N PRO A 78 1.83 4.36 12.44
CA PRO A 78 2.31 5.71 12.23
C PRO A 78 3.49 5.97 13.16
N ARG A 79 4.61 6.47 12.63
CA ARG A 79 5.69 6.94 13.52
C ARG A 79 5.18 8.22 14.18
N LEU A 80 4.54 8.07 15.33
CA LEU A 80 4.24 9.17 16.24
C LEU A 80 5.59 9.75 16.69
N ARG A 81 5.85 11.00 16.33
CA ARG A 81 6.75 11.85 17.10
C ARG A 81 5.93 12.54 18.18
#